data_AF-A0A7Y9XSU7-F1
#
_entry.id   AF-A0A7Y9XSU7-F1
#
_cell.length_a   1.000
_cell.length_b   1.000
_cell.length_c   1.000
_cell.angle_alpha   90.00
_cell.angle_beta   90.00
_cell.angle_gamma   90.00
#
_symmetry.space_group_name_H-M   'P 1'
#
loop_
_entity.id
_entity.type
_entity.pdbx_description
1 polymer ?
#
loop_
_entity_poly.entity_id
_entity_poly.type
_entity_poly.pdbx_seq_one_letter_code
_entity_poly.pdbx_strand_id
1 'polypeptide(L)'
;MRNRASTIAAAVALSLAAASCNGEPEAPELPPSDRASAAVSAFDVPDEMSREGRIADGVECPVLRTPDGEIWALELGEADFGPGDYVRVTGSQADVSTCMQGEGTIRVARLEAIDPPAHDRDPARAGGIALSIEYVRGSWVAKGIGADCEKPDFDVTVNSRGMAIIETRINGFPETGVVDVGPTPGLQWDEPLPTLPIETRGPDGLAVKPPGDGQTVMLAGHRIEGDGIVFVKCAA
;
A
#
# COMPACT_ATOMS: atom_id res chain seq x y z
N MET A 1 -64.30 -51.23 -18.70
CA MET A 1 -63.81 -51.45 -20.08
C MET A 1 -62.37 -51.97 -19.96
N ARG A 2 -62.19 -53.28 -19.87
CA ARG A 2 -61.70 -54.21 -20.92
C ARG A 2 -60.29 -53.89 -21.47
N ASN A 3 -59.40 -54.86 -21.21
CA ASN A 3 -58.30 -55.33 -22.07
C ASN A 3 -57.05 -54.45 -22.17
N ARG A 4 -55.81 -54.95 -22.26
CA ARG A 4 -55.29 -56.32 -22.51
C ARG A 4 -53.80 -56.35 -22.16
N ALA A 5 -53.35 -57.53 -21.73
CA ALA A 5 -51.95 -57.93 -21.64
C ALA A 5 -51.24 -57.88 -23.01
N SER A 6 -49.91 -57.75 -23.01
CA SER A 6 -49.07 -58.53 -23.91
C SER A 6 -47.61 -58.61 -23.45
N THR A 7 -47.23 -59.84 -23.14
CA THR A 7 -45.91 -60.38 -22.83
C THR A 7 -45.03 -60.43 -24.09
N ILE A 8 -43.74 -60.11 -23.98
CA ILE A 8 -42.70 -60.67 -24.87
C ILE A 8 -41.48 -61.01 -24.01
N ALA A 9 -41.13 -62.29 -24.04
CA ALA A 9 -39.91 -62.88 -23.49
C ALA A 9 -38.87 -63.02 -24.61
N ALA A 10 -37.58 -62.89 -24.29
CA ALA A 10 -36.51 -63.60 -24.99
C ALA A 10 -35.25 -63.62 -24.12
N ALA A 11 -34.84 -64.83 -23.74
CA ALA A 11 -33.60 -65.15 -23.07
C ALA A 11 -32.45 -65.29 -24.08
N VAL A 12 -31.23 -64.90 -23.69
CA VAL A 12 -29.98 -65.46 -24.25
C VAL A 12 -29.00 -65.69 -23.11
N ALA A 13 -28.36 -66.85 -23.19
CA ALA A 13 -27.59 -67.52 -22.15
C ALA A 13 -26.07 -67.44 -22.39
N LEU A 14 -25.33 -68.15 -21.51
CA LEU A 14 -23.90 -68.54 -21.55
C LEU A 14 -22.91 -67.46 -20.99
N SER A 15 -21.88 -67.75 -20.17
CA SER A 15 -21.31 -69.03 -19.70
C SER A 15 -20.11 -68.79 -18.74
N LEU A 16 -19.95 -69.72 -17.78
CA LEU A 16 -18.73 -70.28 -17.14
C LEU A 16 -17.74 -69.36 -16.37
N ALA A 17 -17.59 -69.54 -15.03
CA ALA A 17 -16.67 -70.45 -14.29
C ALA A 17 -15.39 -69.69 -13.83
N ALA A 18 -14.78 -69.85 -12.65
CA ALA A 18 -14.72 -70.95 -11.69
C ALA A 18 -14.47 -70.44 -10.26
N ALA A 19 -14.70 -71.33 -9.29
CA ALA A 19 -14.48 -71.15 -7.86
C ALA A 19 -13.00 -71.02 -7.47
N SER A 20 -12.69 -70.26 -6.41
CA SER A 20 -12.04 -70.82 -5.20
C SER A 20 -11.94 -69.82 -4.04
N CYS A 21 -12.02 -70.38 -2.83
CA CYS A 21 -11.58 -69.87 -1.51
C CYS A 21 -12.56 -69.00 -0.67
N ASN A 22 -13.47 -69.72 0.01
CA ASN A 22 -13.87 -69.63 1.42
C ASN A 22 -13.48 -68.39 2.26
N GLY A 23 -14.49 -67.84 2.96
CA GLY A 23 -14.34 -67.30 4.31
C GLY A 23 -14.99 -65.94 4.54
N GLU A 24 -16.27 -65.93 4.91
CA GLU A 24 -16.82 -64.83 5.71
C GLU A 24 -16.18 -64.89 7.10
N PRO A 25 -15.72 -63.75 7.63
CA PRO A 25 -16.43 -63.23 8.78
C PRO A 25 -16.56 -61.70 8.79
N GLU A 26 -17.74 -61.28 9.26
CA GLU A 26 -17.99 -60.04 10.01
C GLU A 26 -17.64 -58.69 9.37
N ALA A 27 -18.71 -57.97 9.02
CA ALA A 27 -18.69 -56.58 8.63
C ALA A 27 -18.17 -55.67 9.78
N PRO A 28 -17.22 -54.76 9.49
CA PRO A 28 -17.07 -53.54 10.26
C PRO A 28 -17.88 -52.42 9.58
N GLU A 29 -18.59 -51.66 10.40
CA GLU A 29 -19.37 -50.48 10.03
C GLU A 29 -18.59 -49.50 9.13
N LEU A 30 -19.27 -49.01 8.09
CA LEU A 30 -18.79 -47.93 7.23
C LEU A 30 -18.69 -46.62 8.03
N PRO A 31 -17.54 -45.92 8.07
CA PRO A 31 -17.58 -44.49 8.34
C PRO A 31 -18.26 -43.77 7.17
N PRO A 32 -18.97 -42.65 7.43
CA PRO A 32 -19.78 -41.98 6.42
C PRO A 32 -18.94 -41.53 5.22
N SER A 33 -19.43 -41.84 4.03
CA SER A 33 -18.99 -41.21 2.78
C SER A 33 -19.44 -39.76 2.76
N ASP A 34 -18.70 -38.89 3.44
CA ASP A 34 -18.53 -37.54 2.95
C ASP A 34 -17.36 -37.59 1.97
N ARG A 35 -17.69 -37.82 0.70
CA ARG A 35 -16.86 -37.33 -0.39
C ARG A 35 -16.96 -35.81 -0.39
N ALA A 36 -16.37 -35.21 0.64
CA ALA A 36 -15.86 -33.86 0.59
C ALA A 36 -14.94 -33.83 -0.62
N SER A 37 -15.32 -33.03 -1.60
CA SER A 37 -14.45 -32.57 -2.67
C SER A 37 -13.06 -32.43 -2.10
N ALA A 38 -12.10 -33.19 -2.64
CA ALA A 38 -10.71 -32.85 -2.50
C ALA A 38 -10.59 -31.42 -3.03
N ALA A 39 -10.61 -30.46 -2.10
CA ALA A 39 -10.16 -29.12 -2.37
C ALA A 39 -8.74 -29.32 -2.85
N VAL A 40 -8.55 -29.14 -4.16
CA VAL A 40 -7.31 -28.64 -4.71
C VAL A 40 -6.73 -27.69 -3.66
N SER A 41 -5.58 -28.06 -3.12
CA SER A 41 -4.76 -27.16 -2.34
C SER A 41 -4.78 -25.84 -3.09
N ALA A 42 -5.28 -24.78 -2.43
CA ALA A 42 -5.06 -23.44 -2.89
C ALA A 42 -3.59 -23.38 -3.27
N PHE A 43 -3.32 -23.21 -4.56
CA PHE A 43 -1.98 -22.92 -5.02
C PHE A 43 -1.46 -21.83 -4.09
N ASP A 44 -0.25 -22.02 -3.59
CA ASP A 44 0.48 -21.00 -2.85
C ASP A 44 0.61 -19.81 -3.81
N VAL A 45 -0.40 -18.94 -3.82
CA VAL A 45 -0.38 -17.71 -4.59
C VAL A 45 0.56 -16.85 -3.77
N PRO A 46 1.79 -16.58 -4.24
CA PRO A 46 2.70 -15.75 -3.49
C PRO A 46 1.98 -14.45 -3.17
N ASP A 47 2.09 -13.99 -1.93
CA ASP A 47 1.29 -12.88 -1.42
C ASP A 47 1.49 -11.67 -2.35
N GLU A 48 0.49 -11.41 -3.18
CA GLU A 48 0.59 -10.47 -4.29
C GLU A 48 0.44 -9.07 -3.71
N MET A 49 1.50 -8.28 -3.80
CA MET A 49 1.53 -6.90 -3.34
C MET A 49 1.50 -5.93 -4.51
N SER A 50 0.84 -4.80 -4.27
CA SER A 50 0.86 -3.64 -5.17
C SER A 50 1.54 -2.47 -4.48
N ARG A 51 2.43 -1.79 -5.21
CA ARG A 51 3.13 -0.57 -4.76
C ARG A 51 3.16 0.46 -5.89
N GLU A 52 3.13 1.73 -5.52
CA GLU A 52 3.21 2.84 -6.47
C GLU A 52 4.45 3.66 -6.17
N GLY A 53 5.11 4.15 -7.22
CA GLY A 53 6.30 4.97 -7.02
C GLY A 53 7.04 5.28 -8.30
N ARG A 54 8.16 5.98 -8.12
CA ARG A 54 9.05 6.35 -9.21
C ARG A 54 10.20 5.36 -9.30
N ILE A 55 10.45 4.86 -10.50
CA ILE A 55 11.64 4.04 -10.76
C ILE A 55 12.86 4.96 -10.71
N ALA A 56 13.90 4.52 -10.01
CA ALA A 56 15.19 5.18 -9.93
C ALA A 56 16.32 4.16 -10.08
N ASP A 57 17.52 4.66 -10.36
CA ASP A 57 18.71 3.83 -10.32
C ASP A 57 18.93 3.29 -8.90
N GLY A 58 19.12 1.99 -8.79
CA GLY A 58 19.59 1.33 -7.58
C GLY A 58 21.03 0.86 -7.71
N VAL A 59 21.54 0.26 -6.63
CA VAL A 59 22.94 -0.20 -6.56
C VAL A 59 23.15 -1.43 -7.42
N GLU A 60 22.25 -2.40 -7.30
CA GLU A 60 22.31 -3.68 -8.04
C GLU A 60 21.24 -3.74 -9.12
N CYS A 61 20.01 -3.35 -8.77
CA CYS A 61 18.83 -3.39 -9.63
C CYS A 61 18.08 -2.07 -9.48
N PRO A 62 17.26 -1.65 -10.46
CA PRO A 62 16.41 -0.47 -10.32
C PRO A 62 15.54 -0.56 -9.06
N VAL A 63 15.22 0.59 -8.48
CA VAL A 63 14.40 0.68 -7.28
C VAL A 63 13.11 1.44 -7.54
N LEU A 64 12.04 1.04 -6.87
CA LEU A 64 10.84 1.85 -6.71
C LEU A 64 10.99 2.72 -5.48
N ARG A 65 10.91 4.05 -5.66
CA ARG A 65 10.76 5.00 -4.56
C ARG A 65 9.30 5.36 -4.42
N THR A 66 8.68 4.95 -3.31
CA THR A 66 7.27 5.27 -3.06
C THR A 66 7.12 6.73 -2.61
N PRO A 67 5.93 7.34 -2.75
CA PRO A 67 5.67 8.68 -2.23
C PRO A 67 5.92 8.83 -0.72
N ASP A 68 5.79 7.73 0.02
CA ASP A 68 5.98 7.67 1.47
C ASP A 68 7.45 7.52 1.87
N GLY A 69 8.36 7.46 0.90
CA GLY A 69 9.81 7.40 1.11
C GLY A 69 10.39 5.98 1.18
N GLU A 70 9.56 4.94 1.07
CA GLU A 70 10.03 3.56 1.01
C GLU A 70 10.85 3.32 -0.26
N ILE A 71 11.81 2.41 -0.16
CA ILE A 71 12.64 1.97 -1.28
C ILE A 71 12.48 0.47 -1.43
N TRP A 72 12.09 0.03 -2.62
CA TRP A 72 11.97 -1.39 -2.95
C TRP A 72 12.84 -1.71 -4.17
N ALA A 73 13.69 -2.73 -4.08
CA ALA A 73 14.40 -3.23 -5.25
C ALA A 73 13.44 -3.95 -6.21
N LEU A 74 13.67 -3.80 -7.52
CA LEU A 74 12.81 -4.39 -8.55
C LEU A 74 13.58 -5.44 -9.36
N GLU A 75 13.12 -6.69 -9.32
CA GLU A 75 13.47 -7.69 -10.33
C GLU A 75 12.61 -7.41 -11.57
N LEU A 76 13.04 -6.41 -12.34
CA LEU A 76 12.46 -6.10 -13.65
C LEU A 76 12.91 -7.18 -14.63
N GLY A 77 11.96 -7.92 -15.20
CA GLY A 77 12.22 -8.75 -16.37
C GLY A 77 12.50 -7.90 -17.61
N GLU A 78 12.07 -8.37 -18.78
CA GLU A 78 12.06 -7.54 -19.99
C GLU A 78 10.85 -6.59 -19.96
N ALA A 79 10.99 -5.47 -19.25
CA ALA A 79 9.94 -4.44 -19.15
C ALA A 79 10.43 -3.11 -19.74
N ASP A 80 9.60 -2.44 -20.53
CA ASP A 80 9.87 -1.13 -21.13
C ASP A 80 9.66 0.03 -20.13
N PHE A 81 10.27 -0.07 -18.95
CA PHE A 81 10.20 0.93 -17.88
C PHE A 81 11.60 1.22 -17.33
N GLY A 82 11.90 2.49 -17.07
CA GLY A 82 13.22 2.93 -16.64
C GLY A 82 13.20 4.06 -15.62
N PRO A 83 14.38 4.53 -15.19
CA PRO A 83 14.50 5.61 -14.23
C PRO A 83 13.72 6.85 -14.66
N GLY A 84 12.92 7.38 -13.73
CA GLY A 84 12.04 8.52 -13.94
C GLY A 84 10.57 8.15 -14.16
N ASP A 85 10.26 6.93 -14.60
CA ASP A 85 8.88 6.51 -14.81
C ASP A 85 8.13 6.37 -13.48
N TYR A 86 6.89 6.85 -13.44
CA TYR A 86 6.00 6.64 -12.32
C TYR A 86 5.03 5.50 -12.65
N VAL A 87 5.00 4.49 -11.78
CA VAL A 87 4.36 3.21 -12.09
C VAL A 87 3.61 2.66 -10.90
N ARG A 88 2.61 1.82 -11.20
CA ARG A 88 2.10 0.82 -10.27
C ARG A 88 2.80 -0.50 -10.56
N VAL A 89 3.47 -1.04 -9.55
CA VAL A 89 4.13 -2.35 -9.56
C VAL A 89 3.22 -3.33 -8.85
N THR A 90 2.90 -4.45 -9.49
CA THR A 90 2.24 -5.59 -8.87
C THR A 90 3.15 -6.81 -8.97
N GLY A 91 3.32 -7.54 -7.88
CA GLY A 91 4.24 -8.67 -7.82
C GLY A 91 4.27 -9.32 -6.45
N SER A 92 5.28 -10.13 -6.20
CA SER A 92 5.50 -10.78 -4.90
C SER A 92 6.86 -10.40 -4.34
N GLN A 93 6.97 -10.27 -3.02
CA GLN A 93 8.29 -10.11 -2.39
C GLN A 93 9.13 -11.39 -2.57
N ALA A 94 10.39 -11.23 -2.94
CA ALA A 94 11.32 -12.34 -3.06
C ALA A 94 11.92 -12.66 -1.69
N ASP A 95 11.83 -13.92 -1.26
CA ASP A 95 12.46 -14.39 -0.01
C ASP A 95 13.99 -14.35 -0.10
N VAL A 96 14.54 -14.54 -1.30
CA VAL A 96 15.96 -14.47 -1.61
C VAL A 96 16.11 -13.76 -2.96
N SER A 97 16.94 -12.72 -2.99
CA SER A 97 17.28 -12.00 -4.22
C SER A 97 18.74 -11.57 -4.23
N THR A 98 19.25 -11.32 -5.43
CA THR A 98 20.52 -10.63 -5.67
C THR A 98 20.37 -9.11 -5.72
N CYS A 99 19.14 -8.59 -5.65
CA CYS A 99 18.83 -7.16 -5.69
C CYS A 99 18.52 -6.66 -4.28
N MET A 100 19.50 -6.66 -3.38
CA MET A 100 19.23 -6.45 -1.95
C MET A 100 19.36 -4.96 -1.59
N GLN A 101 18.27 -4.20 -1.74
CA GLN A 101 18.23 -2.78 -1.38
C GLN A 101 16.85 -2.36 -0.84
N GLY A 102 16.86 -1.64 0.28
CA GLY A 102 15.66 -1.08 0.90
C GLY A 102 14.84 -2.10 1.68
N GLU A 103 13.51 -1.97 1.63
CA GLU A 103 12.54 -2.78 2.38
C GLU A 103 12.47 -4.24 1.91
N GLY A 104 12.94 -4.51 0.69
CA GLY A 104 12.98 -5.83 0.10
C GLY A 104 13.00 -5.78 -1.42
N THR A 105 12.93 -6.94 -2.04
CA THR A 105 12.90 -7.06 -3.50
C THR A 105 11.52 -7.52 -3.96
N ILE A 106 10.95 -6.81 -4.93
CA ILE A 106 9.70 -7.19 -5.58
C ILE A 106 10.05 -7.92 -6.88
N ARG A 107 9.59 -9.18 -6.98
CA ARG A 107 9.50 -9.89 -8.25
C ARG A 107 8.29 -9.38 -9.01
N VAL A 108 8.56 -8.62 -10.06
CA VAL A 108 7.51 -7.88 -10.76
C VAL A 108 6.71 -8.83 -11.67
N ALA A 109 5.40 -8.90 -11.44
CA ALA A 109 4.46 -9.60 -12.30
C ALA A 109 3.81 -8.65 -13.32
N ARG A 110 3.55 -7.40 -12.92
CA ARG A 110 2.97 -6.36 -13.77
C ARG A 110 3.53 -4.99 -13.43
N LEU A 111 3.75 -4.20 -14.48
CA LEU A 111 4.03 -2.77 -14.41
C LEU A 111 3.01 -2.02 -15.25
N GLU A 112 2.43 -0.98 -14.66
CA GLU A 112 1.53 -0.07 -15.33
C GLU A 112 2.05 1.34 -15.17
N ALA A 113 2.24 2.05 -16.29
CA ALA A 113 2.36 3.50 -16.25
C ALA A 113 1.06 4.06 -15.67
N ILE A 114 1.16 4.70 -14.52
CA ILE A 114 0.07 5.46 -13.94
C ILE A 114 0.57 6.89 -13.81
N ASP A 115 -0.30 7.88 -13.92
CA ASP A 115 0.23 9.21 -13.76
C ASP A 115 0.60 9.49 -12.28
N PRO A 116 1.71 10.21 -12.03
CA PRO A 116 2.23 10.44 -10.69
C PRO A 116 1.20 11.07 -9.74
N PRO A 117 1.42 11.14 -8.43
CA PRO A 117 0.58 11.97 -7.59
C PRO A 117 0.66 13.44 -8.03
N ALA A 118 -0.32 14.26 -7.65
CA ALA A 118 -0.43 15.63 -8.15
C ALA A 118 0.82 16.51 -7.89
N HIS A 119 1.59 16.22 -6.84
CA HIS A 119 2.84 16.92 -6.53
C HIS A 119 3.94 16.68 -7.57
N ASP A 120 3.93 15.52 -8.23
CA ASP A 120 4.97 15.07 -9.16
C ASP A 120 4.68 15.43 -10.62
N ARG A 121 3.41 15.57 -11.00
CA ARG A 121 3.00 15.88 -12.40
C ARG A 121 3.33 17.31 -12.79
N ASP A 122 3.27 18.22 -11.83
CA ASP A 122 3.45 19.65 -12.01
C ASP A 122 3.43 20.29 -10.60
N PRO A 123 4.56 20.84 -10.11
CA PRO A 123 4.61 21.53 -8.81
C PRO A 123 3.57 22.66 -8.68
N ALA A 124 3.07 23.18 -9.81
CA ALA A 124 2.02 24.17 -9.87
C ALA A 124 0.60 23.57 -9.97
N ARG A 125 0.39 22.26 -9.99
CA ARG A 125 -0.96 21.65 -10.16
C ARG A 125 -1.51 20.98 -8.91
N ALA A 126 -0.68 20.78 -7.88
CA ALA A 126 -1.14 20.52 -6.51
C ALA A 126 -1.74 21.78 -5.82
N GLY A 127 -1.63 22.97 -6.44
CA GLY A 127 -2.16 24.21 -5.87
C GLY A 127 -1.59 25.51 -6.42
N GLY A 128 -0.92 25.49 -7.58
CA GLY A 128 -0.33 26.68 -8.23
C GLY A 128 1.09 27.01 -7.78
N ILE A 129 1.55 26.47 -6.65
CA ILE A 129 2.68 27.01 -5.91
C ILE A 129 3.59 25.87 -5.45
N ALA A 130 4.86 25.97 -5.84
CA ALA A 130 5.90 25.06 -5.40
C ALA A 130 6.07 25.17 -3.88
N LEU A 131 6.11 24.02 -3.21
CA LEU A 131 6.46 23.96 -1.81
C LEU A 131 7.94 24.36 -1.67
N SER A 132 8.20 25.41 -0.91
CA SER A 132 9.54 25.98 -0.72
C SER A 132 9.71 26.38 0.74
N ILE A 133 10.95 26.61 1.17
CA ILE A 133 11.25 27.10 2.53
C ILE A 133 10.47 28.38 2.82
N GLU A 134 10.41 29.30 1.87
CA GLU A 134 9.67 30.56 2.02
C GLU A 134 8.16 30.33 2.12
N TYR A 135 7.64 29.36 1.35
CA TYR A 135 6.24 28.98 1.43
C TYR A 135 5.89 28.39 2.80
N VAL A 136 6.69 27.49 3.36
CA VAL A 136 6.35 26.81 4.62
C VAL A 136 6.60 27.68 5.85
N ARG A 137 7.44 28.72 5.75
CA ARG A 137 7.77 29.61 6.87
C ARG A 137 6.55 30.39 7.40
N GLY A 138 6.47 30.51 8.72
CA GLY A 138 5.49 31.32 9.44
C GLY A 138 4.59 30.49 10.35
N SER A 139 3.57 31.15 10.87
CA SER A 139 2.59 30.54 11.78
C SER A 139 1.40 29.95 11.04
N TRP A 140 0.93 28.79 11.48
CA TRP A 140 -0.11 28.02 10.80
C TRP A 140 -1.21 27.59 11.77
N VAL A 141 -2.45 27.54 11.26
CA VAL A 141 -3.64 27.11 12.01
C VAL A 141 -4.46 26.12 11.20
N ALA A 142 -5.02 25.09 11.82
CA ALA A 142 -5.88 24.14 11.16
C ALA A 142 -7.10 24.85 10.58
N LYS A 143 -7.39 24.58 9.31
CA LYS A 143 -8.52 25.18 8.61
C LYS A 143 -9.83 24.77 9.29
N GLY A 144 -10.59 25.74 9.79
CA GLY A 144 -11.90 25.49 10.36
C GLY A 144 -12.43 26.66 11.16
N ILE A 145 -13.61 26.49 11.74
CA ILE A 145 -14.28 27.51 12.56
C ILE A 145 -13.53 27.89 13.85
N GLY A 146 -12.58 27.05 14.28
CA GLY A 146 -11.77 27.26 15.48
C GLY A 146 -10.35 27.78 15.21
N ALA A 147 -10.04 28.18 13.98
CA ALA A 147 -8.72 28.71 13.64
C ALA A 147 -8.44 30.01 14.42
N ASP A 148 -7.33 30.05 15.15
CA ASP A 148 -6.93 31.19 16.00
C ASP A 148 -5.47 31.58 15.72
N CYS A 149 -5.25 32.61 14.92
CA CYS A 149 -3.90 33.06 14.58
C CYS A 149 -3.16 33.75 15.73
N GLU A 150 -3.84 34.09 16.83
CA GLU A 150 -3.15 34.53 18.05
C GLU A 150 -2.53 33.33 18.80
N LYS A 151 -2.96 32.11 18.48
CA LYS A 151 -2.49 30.84 19.05
C LYS A 151 -2.30 29.80 17.95
N PRO A 152 -1.27 29.96 17.11
CA PRO A 152 -1.03 29.04 16.02
C PRO A 152 -0.79 27.62 16.51
N ASP A 153 -1.22 26.66 15.70
CA ASP A 153 -1.05 25.22 15.95
C ASP A 153 0.42 24.81 15.85
N PHE A 154 1.15 25.47 14.96
CA PHE A 154 2.60 25.38 14.87
C PHE A 154 3.20 26.60 14.19
N ASP A 155 4.50 26.78 14.42
CA ASP A 155 5.32 27.77 13.73
C ASP A 155 6.45 27.07 12.99
N VAL A 156 6.76 27.56 11.80
CA VAL A 156 7.90 27.12 11.00
C VAL A 156 8.90 28.25 10.89
N THR A 157 10.07 28.07 11.51
CA THR A 157 11.18 29.00 11.45
C THR A 157 12.27 28.49 10.52
N VAL A 158 13.22 29.36 10.16
CA VAL A 158 14.41 28.96 9.39
C VAL A 158 15.64 29.18 10.25
N ASN A 159 16.42 28.14 10.48
CA ASN A 159 17.64 28.25 11.28
C ASN A 159 18.82 28.82 10.47
N SER A 160 19.96 29.02 11.13
CA SER A 160 21.18 29.57 10.51
C SER A 160 21.77 28.71 9.38
N ARG A 161 21.37 27.44 9.26
CA ARG A 161 21.77 26.52 8.20
C ARG A 161 20.78 26.50 7.03
N GLY A 162 19.73 27.32 7.07
CA GLY A 162 18.70 27.38 6.03
C GLY A 162 17.68 26.25 6.11
N MET A 163 17.67 25.44 7.17
CA MET A 163 16.68 24.37 7.34
C MET A 163 15.41 24.97 7.96
N ALA A 164 14.24 24.58 7.43
CA ALA A 164 12.95 24.91 8.00
C ALA A 164 12.69 23.99 9.21
N ILE A 165 12.47 24.59 10.37
CA ILE A 165 12.27 23.93 11.66
C ILE A 165 10.83 24.16 12.11
N ILE A 166 10.11 23.09 12.40
CA ILE A 166 8.75 23.13 12.93
C ILE A 166 8.77 22.86 14.43
N GLU A 167 8.09 23.70 15.20
CA GLU A 167 7.84 23.50 16.63
C GLU A 167 6.34 23.33 16.86
N THR A 168 5.94 22.20 17.45
CA THR A 168 4.53 21.86 17.66
C THR A 168 4.35 20.82 18.75
N ARG A 169 3.18 20.19 18.84
CA ARG A 169 2.96 18.98 19.63
C ARG A 169 2.63 17.80 18.74
N ILE A 170 3.31 16.68 18.96
CA ILE A 170 2.96 15.38 18.37
C ILE A 170 2.45 14.46 19.47
N ASN A 171 1.28 13.86 19.27
CA ASN A 171 0.65 12.97 20.26
C ASN A 171 0.51 13.59 21.66
N GLY A 172 0.39 14.92 21.73
CA GLY A 172 0.25 15.70 22.96
C GLY A 172 1.57 16.17 23.59
N PHE A 173 2.72 15.73 23.08
CA PHE A 173 4.04 16.10 23.59
C PHE A 173 4.69 17.19 22.73
N PRO A 174 5.36 18.20 23.30
CA PRO A 174 6.12 19.17 22.52
C PRO A 174 7.22 18.49 21.72
N GLU A 175 7.28 18.76 20.42
CA GLU A 175 8.26 18.20 19.50
C GLU A 175 8.84 19.28 18.60
N THR A 176 10.07 19.04 18.15
CA THR A 176 10.75 19.85 17.14
C THR A 176 11.15 18.96 15.99
N GLY A 177 10.85 19.40 14.77
CA GLY A 177 11.12 18.64 13.56
C GLY A 177 11.71 19.49 12.46
N VAL A 178 11.97 18.86 11.33
CA VAL A 178 12.43 19.49 10.09
C VAL A 178 11.29 19.43 9.08
N VAL A 179 11.05 20.55 8.39
CA VAL A 179 10.17 20.58 7.22
C VAL A 179 11.03 20.34 5.99
N ASP A 180 10.96 19.13 5.44
CA ASP A 180 11.61 18.80 4.17
C ASP A 180 10.70 19.24 3.02
N VAL A 181 11.23 20.13 2.17
CA VAL A 181 10.55 20.62 0.95
C VAL A 181 11.20 20.05 -0.32
N GLY A 182 11.97 18.98 -0.18
CA GLY A 182 12.62 18.25 -1.27
C GLY A 182 11.64 17.44 -2.13
N PRO A 183 12.15 16.43 -2.86
CA PRO A 183 11.35 15.65 -3.80
C PRO A 183 10.17 14.90 -3.14
N THR A 184 10.32 14.50 -1.88
CA THR A 184 9.29 13.82 -1.06
C THR A 184 9.01 14.67 0.17
N PRO A 185 8.24 15.77 0.01
CA PRO A 185 8.10 16.76 1.06
C PRO A 185 7.33 16.20 2.27
N GLY A 186 7.83 16.50 3.47
CA GLY A 186 7.23 15.99 4.70
C GLY A 186 7.73 16.69 5.96
N LEU A 187 6.99 16.50 7.04
CA LEU A 187 7.42 16.83 8.40
C LEU A 187 8.19 15.63 8.94
N GLN A 188 9.49 15.81 9.16
CA GLN A 188 10.40 14.81 9.67
C GLN A 188 10.69 15.08 11.15
N TRP A 189 10.76 14.01 11.92
CA TRP A 189 10.94 14.04 13.36
C TRP A 189 12.07 13.08 13.75
N ASP A 190 12.52 13.19 14.99
CA ASP A 190 13.39 12.17 15.56
C ASP A 190 12.62 10.85 15.71
N GLU A 191 13.32 9.72 15.55
CA GLU A 191 12.74 8.41 15.79
C GLU A 191 12.16 8.32 17.22
N PRO A 192 10.98 7.69 17.41
CA PRO A 192 10.30 6.77 16.49
C PRO A 192 9.12 7.40 15.72
N LEU A 193 9.05 8.71 15.59
CA LEU A 193 7.90 9.37 14.97
C LEU A 193 7.95 9.23 13.44
N PRO A 194 6.83 8.84 12.79
CA PRO A 194 6.81 8.68 11.34
C PRO A 194 6.80 10.03 10.62
N THR A 195 7.33 10.06 9.41
CA THR A 195 7.25 11.26 8.55
C THR A 195 5.81 11.51 8.15
N LEU A 196 5.36 12.77 8.22
CA LEU A 196 4.04 13.17 7.75
C LEU A 196 4.17 13.88 6.39
N PRO A 197 3.69 13.30 5.28
CA PRO A 197 3.80 13.93 3.98
C PRO A 197 3.03 15.26 3.92
N ILE A 198 3.55 16.24 3.20
CA ILE A 198 2.92 17.56 3.07
C ILE A 198 2.76 18.01 1.62
N GLU A 199 1.79 18.88 1.37
CA GLU A 199 1.57 19.46 0.04
C GLU A 199 0.90 20.85 0.13
N THR A 200 1.14 21.68 -0.89
CA THR A 200 0.47 22.99 -0.99
C THR A 200 -1.01 22.82 -1.31
N ARG A 201 -1.85 23.74 -0.80
CA ARG A 201 -3.29 23.83 -1.07
C ARG A 201 -3.66 25.30 -1.30
N GLY A 202 -3.25 25.84 -2.44
CA GLY A 202 -3.39 27.26 -2.76
C GLY A 202 -2.26 28.12 -2.18
N PRO A 203 -2.42 29.45 -2.07
CA PRO A 203 -1.37 30.38 -1.63
C PRO A 203 -1.02 30.31 -0.15
N ASP A 204 -2.01 29.96 0.68
CA ASP A 204 -1.87 29.99 2.13
C ASP A 204 -2.20 28.64 2.77
N GLY A 205 -2.33 27.56 1.99
CA GLY A 205 -2.77 26.25 2.50
C GLY A 205 -1.65 25.21 2.52
N LEU A 206 -1.47 24.51 3.62
CA LEU A 206 -0.54 23.39 3.76
C LEU A 206 -1.32 22.16 4.22
N ALA A 207 -1.48 21.16 3.35
CA ALA A 207 -2.04 19.89 3.75
C ALA A 207 -0.95 19.02 4.38
N VAL A 208 -1.28 18.39 5.50
CA VAL A 208 -0.49 17.37 6.17
C VAL A 208 -1.26 16.05 6.11
N LYS A 209 -0.67 15.02 5.53
CA LYS A 209 -1.28 13.72 5.25
C LYS A 209 -0.87 12.68 6.28
N PRO A 210 -1.65 11.61 6.47
CA PRO A 210 -1.27 10.51 7.35
C PRO A 210 0.03 9.85 6.86
N PRO A 211 0.78 9.21 7.78
CA PRO A 211 1.96 8.44 7.39
C PRO A 211 1.56 7.21 6.58
N GLY A 212 2.46 6.76 5.70
CA GLY A 212 2.22 5.62 4.80
C GLY A 212 2.08 4.27 5.52
N ASP A 213 2.62 4.17 6.75
CA ASP A 213 2.57 2.96 7.59
C ASP A 213 1.21 2.74 8.30
N GLY A 214 0.26 3.66 8.14
CA GLY A 214 -1.06 3.59 8.77
C GLY A 214 -1.08 3.98 10.25
N GLN A 215 0.04 4.43 10.82
CA GLN A 215 0.09 4.92 12.19
C GLN A 215 -0.79 6.17 12.35
N THR A 216 -1.62 6.19 13.40
CA THR A 216 -2.39 7.41 13.72
C THR A 216 -1.50 8.39 14.47
N VAL A 217 -1.42 9.63 13.96
CA VAL A 217 -0.64 10.71 14.57
C VAL A 217 -1.55 11.90 14.88
N MET A 218 -1.38 12.49 16.06
CA MET A 218 -1.99 13.76 16.42
C MET A 218 -0.97 14.88 16.22
N LEU A 219 -1.21 15.80 15.29
CA LEU A 219 -0.39 16.99 15.06
C LEU A 219 -1.12 18.22 15.61
N ALA A 220 -0.50 18.95 16.54
CA ALA A 220 -1.07 20.11 17.22
C ALA A 220 -2.44 19.83 17.89
N GLY A 221 -2.73 18.58 18.25
CA GLY A 221 -4.02 18.17 18.80
C GLY A 221 -5.08 17.80 17.74
N HIS A 222 -4.72 17.80 16.45
CA HIS A 222 -5.57 17.33 15.37
C HIS A 222 -5.15 15.94 14.90
N ARG A 223 -6.13 15.05 14.73
CA ARG A 223 -5.87 13.69 14.22
C ARG A 223 -5.61 13.74 12.72
N ILE A 224 -4.47 13.25 12.28
CA ILE A 224 -4.13 13.14 10.87
C ILE A 224 -4.62 11.79 10.36
N GLU A 225 -5.73 11.78 9.61
CA GLU A 225 -6.38 10.59 9.06
C GLU A 225 -7.04 10.90 7.71
N GLY A 226 -7.41 9.86 6.94
CA GLY A 226 -8.07 10.01 5.65
C GLY A 226 -7.24 10.84 4.66
N ASP A 227 -7.82 11.91 4.13
CA ASP A 227 -7.15 12.82 3.19
C ASP A 227 -6.15 13.78 3.88
N GLY A 228 -6.01 13.70 5.20
CA GLY A 228 -5.18 14.60 6.01
C GLY A 228 -5.90 15.87 6.46
N ILE A 229 -5.13 16.85 6.93
CA ILE A 229 -5.62 18.13 7.44
C ILE A 229 -4.95 19.27 6.71
N VAL A 230 -5.75 20.27 6.32
CA VAL A 230 -5.24 21.52 5.75
C VAL A 230 -5.05 22.54 6.86
N PHE A 231 -3.84 23.06 6.97
CA PHE A 231 -3.50 24.24 7.77
C PHE A 231 -3.47 25.47 6.87
N VAL A 232 -3.82 26.62 7.41
CA VAL A 232 -3.83 27.91 6.74
C VAL A 232 -2.76 28.80 7.38
N LYS A 233 -1.97 29.49 6.57
CA LYS A 233 -0.96 30.43 7.03
C LYS A 233 -1.65 31.64 7.65
N CYS A 234 -1.17 32.05 8.83
CA CYS A 234 -1.59 33.29 9.46
C CYS A 234 -0.97 34.50 8.77
N ALA A 235 -1.73 35.58 8.66
CA ALA A 235 -1.19 36.85 8.21
C ALA A 235 -0.10 37.32 9.19
N ALA A 236 1.02 37.77 8.63
CA ALA A 236 2.13 38.36 9.39
C ALA A 236 1.80 39.79 9.84
#